data_AF-A0A442WVN4-F1
#
_entry.id   AF-A0A442WVN4-F1
#
_cell.length_a   1.000
_cell.length_b   1.000
_cell.length_c   1.000
_cell.angle_alpha   90.00
_cell.angle_beta   90.00
_cell.angle_gamma   90.00
#
_symmetry.space_group_name_H-M   'P 1'
#
loop_
_entity.id
_entity.type
_entity.pdbx_description
1 polymer ?
#
loop_
_entity_poly.entity_id
_entity_poly.type
_entity_poly.pdbx_seq_one_letter_code
_entity_poly.pdbx_strand_id
1 'polypeptide(L)'
;MRDKTQLTRLETETVNAAKTRKPLYAARQKIFPKRASGNFRRFKWLVMTITLGIYYLTAWLHWDRGPFAPDQAVLLDLTNRRFYFFFIEIWPQEFFYVAGLLVMAGVGLFLITSAVGRAWCGYACPQTVWVDLFLVVERAIEGDRNARMKLDAGPWTARKLMLRVSKHAIWLVIGAATGGAWIFYFADAPTLVGELFTGTAAPVAYITIAVLTATTYTFGGLMREQVCTYMCPWPRIQAAMLDENSLTVTYNDWRGEPRSRHAKKVQASGQSVGDCVDCNACVAVCPMGIDIRDGQQLECITCALCIDACDGVMDKLGKERGLISYATLSDYNTNMMLATAGGSSSINPSLVRTAVGTFSDQVAHFHIRKIFRPRTYVYMGLWSLIGLGLLYSLLTRDRLELNVLHDRNPQFVTLSDGSIRNGYSVKLLNMIPELRTIVVTMQGLEGADMVVDGDDIPAGRSFAIPVEPDRLKTLKVFVRQPADQIHAPAQTFKFRVEDKANFESNEYAATFNAPEAAK
;
A
#
# COMPACT_ATOMS: atom_id res chain seq x y z
N MET A 1 70.44 2.56 -28.91
CA MET A 1 69.41 3.63 -28.82
C MET A 1 68.05 3.00 -28.50
N ARG A 2 67.61 3.01 -27.24
CA ARG A 2 66.19 2.96 -26.86
C ARG A 2 66.08 3.73 -25.56
N ASP A 3 65.69 5.00 -25.67
CA ASP A 3 65.52 5.89 -24.52
C ASP A 3 64.24 5.52 -23.76
N LYS A 4 64.34 5.60 -22.43
CA LYS A 4 63.40 5.05 -21.48
C LYS A 4 62.06 5.76 -21.57
N THR A 5 61.00 4.97 -21.69
CA THR A 5 59.59 5.33 -21.75
C THR A 5 59.25 6.47 -20.78
N GLN A 6 58.91 7.65 -21.32
CA GLN A 6 58.32 8.74 -20.52
C GLN A 6 56.94 8.27 -20.04
N LEU A 7 56.89 7.77 -18.81
CA LEU A 7 55.65 7.45 -18.11
C LEU A 7 54.96 8.76 -17.73
N THR A 8 53.89 9.12 -18.44
CA THR A 8 53.02 10.24 -18.07
C THR A 8 52.32 9.90 -16.75
N ARG A 9 52.71 10.57 -15.67
CA ARG A 9 52.11 10.38 -14.35
C ARG A 9 50.80 11.18 -14.30
N LEU A 10 49.67 10.49 -14.25
CA LEU A 10 48.37 11.14 -14.05
C LEU A 10 48.24 11.51 -12.58
N GLU A 11 48.38 12.80 -12.27
CA GLU A 11 48.11 13.33 -10.93
C GLU A 11 46.63 13.19 -10.63
N THR A 12 46.30 12.08 -9.95
CA THR A 12 44.93 11.76 -9.52
C THR A 12 44.91 11.71 -8.01
N GLU A 13 44.17 12.64 -7.41
CA GLU A 13 43.96 12.63 -5.96
C GLU A 13 42.94 11.54 -5.62
N THR A 14 43.36 10.56 -4.82
CA THR A 14 42.46 9.46 -4.42
C THR A 14 41.48 9.96 -3.36
N VAL A 15 40.19 9.92 -3.68
CA VAL A 15 39.09 10.47 -2.85
C VAL A 15 38.93 9.81 -1.47
N ASN A 16 39.60 8.68 -1.21
CA ASN A 16 39.58 7.94 0.06
C ASN A 16 41.00 7.52 0.51
N ALA A 17 42.04 8.28 0.18
CA ALA A 17 43.38 7.98 0.66
C ALA A 17 43.38 7.96 2.20
N ALA A 18 44.10 7.01 2.80
CA ALA A 18 44.21 6.91 4.26
C ALA A 18 44.68 8.23 4.92
N LYS A 19 45.45 9.04 4.18
CA LYS A 19 45.98 10.34 4.62
C LYS A 19 44.97 11.50 4.54
N THR A 20 43.89 11.38 3.76
CA THR A 20 42.90 12.44 3.50
C THR A 20 41.47 12.05 3.88
N ARG A 21 41.28 10.85 4.47
CA ARG A 21 39.97 10.31 4.84
C ARG A 21 39.28 11.19 5.89
N LYS A 22 38.36 12.05 5.44
CA LYS A 22 37.42 12.75 6.30
C LYS A 22 36.40 11.75 6.88
N PRO A 23 35.81 12.03 8.06
CA PRO A 23 34.70 11.23 8.54
C PRO A 23 33.60 11.21 7.46
N LEU A 24 33.26 10.00 7.00
CA LEU A 24 32.29 9.80 5.90
C LEU A 24 30.86 10.22 6.30
N TYR A 25 30.61 10.44 7.59
CA TYR A 25 29.30 10.76 8.13
C TYR A 25 29.37 11.95 9.09
N ALA A 26 28.53 12.96 8.83
CA ALA A 26 28.26 14.03 9.78
C ALA A 26 27.22 13.56 10.82
N ALA A 27 27.40 13.95 12.08
CA ALA A 27 26.42 13.67 13.12
C ALA A 27 25.08 14.34 12.78
N ARG A 28 23.98 13.60 12.94
CA ARG A 28 22.62 14.10 12.67
C ARG A 28 22.33 15.35 13.51
N GLN A 29 21.91 16.41 12.84
CA GLN A 29 21.30 17.56 13.50
C GLN A 29 19.81 17.31 13.68
N LYS A 30 19.34 17.38 14.92
CA LYS A 30 17.93 17.12 15.25
C LYS A 30 17.05 18.26 14.73
N ILE A 31 16.03 17.89 13.96
CA ILE A 31 15.07 18.85 13.39
C ILE A 31 13.92 19.09 14.38
N PHE A 32 13.55 20.36 14.55
CA PHE A 32 12.41 20.80 15.37
C PHE A 32 11.38 21.52 14.50
N PRO A 33 10.45 20.81 13.83
CA PRO A 33 9.49 21.45 12.94
C PRO A 33 8.52 22.33 13.72
N LYS A 34 8.34 23.57 13.27
CA LYS A 34 7.31 24.48 13.78
C LYS A 34 5.93 24.01 13.34
N ARG A 35 4.90 24.25 14.15
CA ARG A 35 3.50 24.01 13.77
C ARG A 35 3.14 24.87 12.56
N ALA A 36 2.69 24.21 11.50
CA ALA A 36 2.03 24.86 10.37
C ALA A 36 0.51 24.97 10.61
N SER A 37 -0.13 25.95 9.96
CA SER A 37 -1.58 26.16 9.98
C SER A 37 -2.03 26.58 8.59
N GLY A 38 -3.01 25.89 8.02
CA GLY A 38 -3.52 26.18 6.68
C GLY A 38 -4.32 25.00 6.15
N ASN A 39 -4.52 24.96 4.84
CA ASN A 39 -5.37 23.96 4.19
C ASN A 39 -4.65 22.62 4.07
N PHE A 40 -3.36 22.62 3.72
CA PHE A 40 -2.58 21.38 3.59
C PHE A 40 -2.38 20.68 4.93
N ARG A 41 -2.19 21.44 6.01
CA ARG A 41 -2.16 20.89 7.36
C ARG A 41 -3.49 20.26 7.75
N ARG A 42 -4.62 20.89 7.45
CA ARG A 42 -5.96 20.31 7.69
C ARG A 42 -6.17 19.04 6.88
N PHE A 43 -5.77 19.03 5.62
CA PHE A 43 -5.83 17.84 4.78
C PHE A 43 -4.94 16.70 5.31
N LYS A 44 -3.72 16.98 5.79
CA LYS A 44 -2.89 15.97 6.49
C LYS A 44 -3.56 15.41 7.74
N TRP A 45 -4.22 16.25 8.54
CA TRP A 45 -4.97 15.78 9.71
C TRP A 45 -6.10 14.83 9.30
N LEU A 46 -6.84 15.16 8.24
CA LEU A 46 -7.90 14.30 7.71
C LEU A 46 -7.32 12.95 7.28
N VAL A 47 -6.28 12.95 6.43
CA VAL A 47 -5.66 11.71 5.94
C VAL A 47 -5.12 10.87 7.09
N MET A 48 -4.40 11.48 8.03
CA MET A 48 -3.86 10.78 9.21
C MET A 48 -4.98 10.17 10.07
N THR A 49 -6.10 10.90 10.27
CA THR A 49 -7.25 10.40 11.04
C THR A 49 -7.92 9.23 10.34
N ILE A 50 -8.12 9.32 9.02
CA ILE A 50 -8.72 8.25 8.22
C ILE A 50 -7.82 7.01 8.20
N THR A 51 -6.52 7.15 7.91
CA THR A 51 -5.62 5.99 7.78
C THR A 51 -5.40 5.30 9.12
N LEU A 52 -5.19 6.05 10.21
CA LEU A 52 -5.10 5.47 11.55
C LEU A 52 -6.46 4.92 12.01
N GLY A 53 -7.57 5.57 11.67
CA GLY A 53 -8.91 5.08 11.98
C GLY A 53 -9.18 3.73 11.32
N ILE A 54 -8.91 3.60 10.02
CA ILE A 54 -9.01 2.32 9.31
C ILE A 54 -8.11 1.28 9.98
N TYR A 55 -6.85 1.61 10.24
CA TYR A 55 -5.89 0.68 10.81
C TYR A 55 -6.26 0.19 12.22
N TYR A 56 -6.74 1.08 13.09
CA TYR A 56 -7.05 0.74 14.49
C TYR A 56 -8.45 0.18 14.68
N LEU A 57 -9.43 0.59 13.88
CA LEU A 57 -10.83 0.25 14.12
C LEU A 57 -11.31 -0.93 13.28
N THR A 58 -10.74 -1.18 12.10
CA THR A 58 -11.28 -2.21 11.18
C THR A 58 -11.23 -3.61 11.80
N ALA A 59 -10.19 -3.93 12.58
CA ALA A 59 -10.08 -5.21 13.26
C ALA A 59 -11.13 -5.43 14.36
N TRP A 60 -11.82 -4.37 14.80
CA TRP A 60 -12.87 -4.43 15.83
C TRP A 60 -14.29 -4.43 15.25
N LEU A 61 -14.41 -4.33 13.93
CA LEU A 61 -15.72 -4.36 13.30
C LEU A 61 -16.20 -5.81 13.26
N HIS A 62 -17.38 -6.05 13.83
CA HIS A 62 -18.08 -7.33 13.71
C HIS A 62 -19.01 -7.30 12.48
N TRP A 63 -19.13 -8.45 11.84
CA TRP A 63 -19.80 -8.71 10.57
C TRP A 63 -20.32 -10.14 10.57
N ASP A 64 -21.62 -10.29 10.79
CA ASP A 64 -22.27 -11.59 10.84
C ASP A 64 -22.23 -12.28 9.46
N ARG A 65 -21.69 -13.50 9.42
CA ARG A 65 -21.60 -14.38 8.24
C ARG A 65 -22.31 -15.71 8.47
N GLY A 66 -23.11 -15.81 9.53
CA GLY A 66 -23.70 -17.05 10.00
C GLY A 66 -22.82 -17.78 11.01
N PRO A 67 -23.33 -18.89 11.58
CA PRO A 67 -22.76 -19.54 12.76
C PRO A 67 -21.47 -20.33 12.48
N PHE A 68 -21.09 -20.51 11.21
CA PHE A 68 -19.96 -21.35 10.80
C PHE A 68 -18.72 -20.56 10.36
N ALA A 69 -18.77 -19.23 10.40
CA ALA A 69 -17.64 -18.36 10.09
C ALA A 69 -17.36 -17.40 11.25
N PRO A 70 -16.09 -16.97 11.43
CA PRO A 70 -15.77 -15.87 12.34
C PRO A 70 -16.57 -14.63 11.99
N ASP A 71 -16.91 -13.82 12.99
CA ASP A 71 -17.69 -12.59 12.82
C ASP A 71 -16.80 -11.34 12.68
N GLN A 72 -15.48 -11.43 12.79
CA GLN A 72 -14.63 -10.26 12.56
C GLN A 72 -14.63 -9.83 11.07
N ALA A 73 -14.89 -8.55 10.78
CA ALA A 73 -15.07 -8.04 9.41
C ALA A 73 -13.84 -8.24 8.52
N VAL A 74 -12.63 -8.00 9.04
CA VAL A 74 -11.39 -8.27 8.30
C VAL A 74 -10.50 -9.16 9.14
N LEU A 75 -10.24 -10.38 8.68
CA LEU A 75 -9.48 -11.40 9.40
C LEU A 75 -8.67 -12.27 8.45
N LEU A 76 -7.36 -12.34 8.67
CA LEU A 76 -6.46 -13.34 8.09
C LEU A 76 -6.42 -14.55 9.04
N ASP A 77 -7.37 -15.46 8.87
CA ASP A 77 -7.45 -16.69 9.64
C ASP A 77 -6.38 -17.68 9.16
N LEU A 78 -5.25 -17.72 9.86
CA LEU A 78 -4.17 -18.65 9.55
C LEU A 78 -4.51 -20.11 9.90
N THR A 79 -5.43 -20.34 10.84
CA THR A 79 -5.81 -21.67 11.30
C THR A 79 -6.62 -22.40 10.23
N ASN A 80 -7.63 -21.72 9.69
CA ASN A 80 -8.46 -22.26 8.60
C ASN A 80 -7.92 -21.90 7.21
N ARG A 81 -6.80 -21.15 7.14
CA ARG A 81 -6.14 -20.67 5.91
C ARG A 81 -7.10 -19.86 5.05
N ARG A 82 -7.74 -18.86 5.64
CA ARG A 82 -8.72 -18.01 4.97
C ARG A 82 -8.42 -16.55 5.18
N PHE A 83 -8.83 -15.75 4.20
CA PHE A 83 -8.88 -14.31 4.36
C PHE A 83 -10.31 -13.83 4.21
N TYR A 84 -10.82 -13.23 5.28
CA TYR A 84 -12.14 -12.63 5.33
C TYR A 84 -12.04 -11.12 5.14
N PHE A 85 -12.85 -10.58 4.24
CA PHE A 85 -13.01 -9.15 4.01
C PHE A 85 -14.50 -8.83 3.82
N PHE A 86 -15.17 -8.45 4.91
CA PHE A 86 -16.63 -8.38 5.01
C PHE A 86 -17.24 -9.69 4.52
N PHE A 87 -18.19 -9.69 3.58
CA PHE A 87 -18.78 -10.92 3.04
C PHE A 87 -17.84 -11.73 2.11
N ILE A 88 -16.69 -11.17 1.75
CA ILE A 88 -15.78 -11.83 0.81
C ILE A 88 -14.88 -12.76 1.60
N GLU A 89 -15.05 -14.05 1.38
CA GLU A 89 -14.09 -15.08 1.78
C GLU A 89 -13.16 -15.38 0.61
N ILE A 90 -11.86 -15.31 0.86
CA ILE A 90 -10.79 -15.61 -0.10
C ILE A 90 -10.03 -16.83 0.38
N TRP A 91 -10.01 -17.87 -0.46
CA TRP A 91 -9.28 -19.11 -0.22
C TRP A 91 -7.82 -19.00 -0.66
N PRO A 92 -6.91 -19.89 -0.21
CA PRO A 92 -5.50 -19.84 -0.59
C PRO A 92 -5.26 -19.95 -2.10
N GLN A 93 -6.06 -20.75 -2.82
CA GLN A 93 -5.98 -20.81 -4.29
C GLN A 93 -6.46 -19.52 -4.96
N GLU A 94 -7.25 -18.71 -4.27
CA GLU A 94 -7.75 -17.41 -4.73
C GLU A 94 -6.81 -16.25 -4.33
N PHE A 95 -5.60 -16.53 -3.84
CA PHE A 95 -4.63 -15.51 -3.42
C PHE A 95 -4.23 -14.55 -4.56
N PHE A 96 -4.50 -14.90 -5.82
CA PHE A 96 -4.33 -14.01 -6.96
C PHE A 96 -5.18 -12.74 -6.85
N TYR A 97 -6.29 -12.71 -6.11
CA TYR A 97 -7.02 -11.46 -5.83
C TYR A 97 -6.17 -10.47 -5.03
N VAL A 98 -5.51 -10.95 -3.97
CA VAL A 98 -4.63 -10.13 -3.13
C VAL A 98 -3.43 -9.64 -3.96
N ALA A 99 -2.81 -10.54 -4.74
CA ALA A 99 -1.73 -10.16 -5.65
C ALA A 99 -2.18 -9.10 -6.67
N GLY A 100 -3.37 -9.27 -7.26
CA GLY A 100 -3.97 -8.30 -8.18
C GLY A 100 -4.19 -6.93 -7.52
N LEU A 101 -4.70 -6.90 -6.28
CA LEU A 101 -4.84 -5.66 -5.51
C LEU A 101 -3.49 -4.99 -5.23
N LEU A 102 -2.42 -5.74 -4.96
CA LEU A 102 -1.07 -5.19 -4.80
C LEU A 102 -0.54 -4.60 -6.10
N VAL A 103 -0.78 -5.25 -7.24
CA VAL A 103 -0.45 -4.71 -8.57
C VAL A 103 -1.24 -3.42 -8.83
N MET A 104 -2.56 -3.41 -8.53
CA MET A 104 -3.38 -2.20 -8.62
C MET A 104 -2.84 -1.07 -7.73
N ALA A 105 -2.42 -1.37 -6.50
CA ALA A 105 -1.83 -0.38 -5.61
C ALA A 105 -0.52 0.19 -6.18
N GLY A 106 0.32 -0.66 -6.79
CA GLY A 106 1.55 -0.24 -7.48
C GLY A 106 1.27 0.67 -8.68
N VAL A 107 0.36 0.29 -9.57
CA VAL A 107 -0.06 1.11 -10.72
C VAL A 107 -0.73 2.41 -10.24
N GLY A 108 -1.54 2.34 -9.19
CA GLY A 108 -2.18 3.50 -8.56
C GLY A 108 -1.16 4.48 -7.98
N LEU A 109 -0.09 3.96 -7.36
CA LEU A 109 1.03 4.78 -6.90
C LEU A 109 1.74 5.47 -8.07
N PHE A 110 1.93 4.79 -9.21
CA PHE A 110 2.50 5.40 -10.42
C PHE A 110 1.59 6.48 -11.01
N LEU A 111 0.28 6.21 -11.06
CA LEU A 111 -0.73 7.18 -11.50
C LEU A 111 -0.66 8.45 -10.64
N ILE A 112 -0.76 8.31 -9.32
CA ILE A 112 -0.68 9.45 -8.39
C ILE A 112 0.66 10.15 -8.50
N THR A 113 1.77 9.42 -8.62
CA THR A 113 3.10 10.02 -8.71
C THR A 113 3.28 10.83 -9.99
N SER A 114 2.77 10.33 -11.11
CA SER A 114 2.80 11.06 -12.37
C SER A 114 1.89 12.31 -12.35
N ALA A 115 0.82 12.33 -11.56
CA ALA A 115 -0.08 13.48 -11.50
C ALA A 115 0.38 14.53 -10.48
N VAL A 116 0.69 14.10 -9.25
CA VAL A 116 0.89 14.97 -8.07
C VAL A 116 2.19 14.64 -7.32
N GLY A 117 3.20 14.18 -8.05
CA GLY A 117 4.53 13.93 -7.52
C GLY A 117 4.52 13.02 -6.29
N ARG A 118 5.30 13.34 -5.25
CA ARG A 118 5.46 12.46 -4.08
C ARG A 118 4.34 12.58 -3.04
N ALA A 119 3.11 12.89 -3.46
CA ALA A 119 1.98 13.09 -2.55
C ALA A 119 1.75 11.88 -1.61
N TRP A 120 1.92 10.64 -2.08
CA TRP A 120 1.88 9.46 -1.22
C TRP A 120 2.81 9.58 0.00
N CYS A 121 4.09 9.94 -0.23
CA CYS A 121 5.06 10.16 0.84
C CYS A 121 4.66 11.31 1.76
N GLY A 122 4.07 12.38 1.22
CA GLY A 122 3.70 13.58 1.98
C GLY A 122 2.48 13.42 2.88
N TYR A 123 1.55 12.54 2.53
CA TYR A 123 0.22 12.46 3.17
C TYR A 123 -0.10 11.09 3.78
N ALA A 124 0.14 9.98 3.09
CA ALA A 124 -0.45 8.68 3.42
C ALA A 124 0.55 7.56 3.75
N CYS A 125 1.83 7.71 3.37
CA CYS A 125 2.86 6.72 3.67
C CYS A 125 2.94 6.46 5.20
N PRO A 126 3.06 5.19 5.65
CA PRO A 126 3.12 4.86 7.06
C PRO A 126 4.19 5.63 7.84
N GLN A 127 5.40 5.77 7.28
CA GLN A 127 6.45 6.54 7.96
C GLN A 127 5.97 7.98 8.26
N THR A 128 5.31 8.63 7.31
CA THR A 128 4.83 10.01 7.47
C THR A 128 3.66 10.13 8.44
N VAL A 129 2.70 9.20 8.39
CA VAL A 129 1.52 9.21 9.26
C VAL A 129 1.93 9.07 10.74
N TRP A 130 2.80 8.12 11.07
CA TRP A 130 3.27 7.90 12.44
C TRP A 130 4.24 8.98 12.92
N VAL A 131 5.15 9.48 12.06
CA VAL A 131 6.02 10.62 12.41
C VAL A 131 5.18 11.85 12.74
N ASP A 132 4.13 12.13 11.97
CA ASP A 132 3.25 13.28 12.21
C ASP A 132 2.48 13.13 13.53
N LEU A 133 1.96 11.93 13.82
CA LEU A 133 1.34 11.61 15.12
C LEU A 133 2.32 11.82 16.28
N PHE A 134 3.54 11.30 16.18
CA PHE A 134 4.54 11.49 17.24
C PHE A 134 4.98 12.94 17.41
N LEU A 135 5.02 13.73 16.34
CA LEU A 135 5.28 15.17 16.41
C LEU A 135 4.11 15.94 17.03
N VAL A 136 2.86 15.47 16.88
CA VAL A 136 1.70 16.02 17.61
C VAL A 136 1.87 15.79 19.11
N VAL A 137 2.14 14.54 19.51
CA VAL A 137 2.38 14.18 20.91
C VAL A 137 3.55 14.95 21.51
N GLU A 138 4.69 15.00 20.81
CA GLU A 138 5.88 15.72 21.28
C GLU A 138 5.60 17.20 21.48
N ARG A 139 4.83 17.84 20.58
CA ARG A 139 4.45 19.24 20.73
C ARG A 139 3.46 19.46 21.87
N ALA A 140 2.53 18.53 22.10
CA ALA A 140 1.58 18.62 23.20
C ALA A 140 2.27 18.56 24.58
N ILE A 141 3.35 17.78 24.68
CA ILE A 141 4.07 17.57 25.96
C ILE A 141 5.21 18.57 26.14
N GLU A 142 6.08 18.73 25.15
CA GLU A 142 7.31 19.55 25.26
C GLU A 142 7.14 20.99 24.74
N GLY A 143 6.00 21.30 24.12
CA GLY A 143 5.66 22.62 23.58
C GLY A 143 6.13 22.85 22.13
N ASP A 144 6.03 24.12 21.70
CA ASP A 144 6.39 24.54 20.36
C ASP A 144 7.90 24.47 20.09
N ARG A 145 8.30 24.69 18.83
CA ARG A 145 9.70 24.60 18.34
C ARG A 145 10.73 25.20 19.29
N ASN A 146 10.58 26.47 19.69
CA ASN A 146 11.56 27.16 20.52
C ASN A 146 11.65 26.57 21.94
N ALA A 147 10.51 26.15 22.51
CA ALA A 147 10.48 25.49 23.81
C ALA A 147 11.23 24.15 23.76
N ARG A 148 11.02 23.36 22.71
CA ARG A 148 11.73 22.09 22.50
C ARG A 148 13.23 22.29 22.28
N MET A 149 13.65 23.27 21.48
CA MET A 149 15.06 23.59 21.29
C MET A 149 15.73 24.00 22.62
N LYS A 150 15.07 24.87 23.40
CA LYS A 150 15.56 25.27 24.73
C LYS A 150 15.62 24.09 25.70
N LEU A 151 14.60 23.22 25.68
CA LEU A 151 14.55 22.02 26.52
C LEU A 151 15.66 21.02 26.14
N ASP A 152 15.96 20.87 24.86
CA ASP A 152 17.02 19.99 24.35
C ASP A 152 18.41 20.47 24.81
N ALA A 153 18.70 21.77 24.62
CA ALA A 153 19.99 22.38 24.98
C ALA A 153 20.20 22.61 26.49
N GLY A 154 19.12 22.71 27.29
CA GLY A 154 19.21 22.96 28.73
C GLY A 154 19.71 21.77 29.56
N PRO A 155 20.11 21.99 30.83
CA PRO A 155 20.57 20.93 31.72
C PRO A 155 19.46 19.93 32.07
N TRP A 156 19.85 18.74 32.55
CA TRP A 156 18.92 17.73 33.05
C TRP A 156 18.30 18.17 34.37
N THR A 157 17.08 18.72 34.28
CA THR A 157 16.24 19.09 35.42
C THR A 157 15.12 18.05 35.63
N ALA A 158 14.54 17.98 36.82
CA ALA A 158 13.39 17.10 37.10
C ALA A 158 12.23 17.32 36.11
N ARG A 159 11.94 18.59 35.78
CA ARG A 159 10.97 18.95 34.74
C ARG A 159 11.32 18.36 33.38
N LYS A 160 12.59 18.51 32.92
CA LYS A 160 13.04 17.95 31.63
C LYS A 160 12.91 16.44 31.63
N LEU A 161 13.29 15.77 32.72
CA LEU A 161 13.16 14.33 32.86
C LEU A 161 11.69 13.89 32.75
N MET A 162 10.78 14.52 33.49
CA MET A 162 9.35 14.19 33.42
C MET A 162 8.79 14.38 32.00
N LEU A 163 9.04 15.51 31.34
CA LEU A 163 8.56 15.75 29.98
C LEU A 163 9.07 14.71 28.98
N ARG A 164 10.35 14.32 29.10
CA ARG A 164 10.95 13.29 28.23
C ARG A 164 10.33 11.92 28.50
N VAL A 165 10.25 11.51 29.77
CA VAL A 165 9.67 10.22 30.16
C VAL A 165 8.21 10.14 29.71
N SER A 166 7.39 11.16 29.96
CA SER A 166 5.98 11.19 29.53
C SER A 166 5.85 11.06 28.01
N LYS A 167 6.68 11.77 27.24
CA LYS A 167 6.67 11.64 25.77
C LYS A 167 7.05 10.24 25.31
N HIS A 168 8.15 9.70 25.82
CA HIS A 168 8.61 8.37 25.43
C HIS A 168 7.63 7.27 25.87
N ALA A 169 7.01 7.41 27.03
CA ALA A 169 5.94 6.52 27.48
C ALA A 169 4.74 6.54 26.51
N ILE A 170 4.27 7.73 26.11
CA ILE A 170 3.16 7.82 25.15
C ILE A 170 3.56 7.29 23.77
N TRP A 171 4.79 7.52 23.31
CA TRP A 171 5.28 6.92 22.07
C TRP A 171 5.34 5.39 22.12
N LEU A 172 5.75 4.82 23.26
CA LEU A 172 5.75 3.37 23.47
C LEU A 172 4.33 2.81 23.51
N VAL A 173 3.38 3.50 24.14
CA VAL A 173 1.96 3.11 24.13
C VAL A 173 1.40 3.12 22.71
N ILE A 174 1.69 4.15 21.92
CA ILE A 174 1.28 4.20 20.50
C ILE A 174 1.95 3.08 19.69
N GLY A 175 3.24 2.79 19.95
CA GLY A 175 3.95 1.68 19.31
C GLY A 175 3.34 0.32 19.66
N ALA A 176 3.01 0.10 20.93
CA ALA A 176 2.34 -1.10 21.42
C ALA A 176 0.94 -1.26 20.84
N ALA A 177 0.17 -0.17 20.79
CA ALA A 177 -1.11 -0.15 20.11
C ALA A 177 -0.97 -0.47 18.63
N THR A 178 0.06 0.08 17.95
CA THR A 178 0.33 -0.21 16.53
C THR A 178 0.62 -1.69 16.34
N GLY A 179 1.54 -2.27 17.12
CA GLY A 179 1.85 -3.70 17.05
C GLY A 179 0.65 -4.59 17.38
N GLY A 180 -0.15 -4.20 18.38
CA GLY A 180 -1.39 -4.87 18.76
C GLY A 180 -2.42 -4.85 17.63
N ALA A 181 -2.68 -3.68 17.04
CA ALA A 181 -3.61 -3.52 15.94
C ALA A 181 -3.24 -4.38 14.72
N TRP A 182 -1.94 -4.50 14.40
CA TRP A 182 -1.50 -5.42 13.35
C TRP A 182 -1.92 -6.86 13.62
N ILE A 183 -1.71 -7.35 14.85
CA ILE A 183 -1.99 -8.75 15.16
C ILE A 183 -3.48 -9.05 15.30
N PHE A 184 -4.30 -8.05 15.61
CA PHE A 184 -5.75 -8.17 15.59
C PHE A 184 -6.31 -8.46 14.19
N TYR A 185 -5.53 -8.28 13.11
CA TYR A 185 -5.93 -8.75 11.79
C TYR A 185 -5.69 -10.25 11.57
N PHE A 186 -5.05 -10.97 12.50
CA PHE A 186 -4.69 -12.39 12.36
C PHE A 186 -5.39 -13.30 13.39
N ALA A 187 -5.92 -12.72 14.45
CA ALA A 187 -6.68 -13.40 15.49
C ALA A 187 -7.77 -12.45 16.00
N ASP A 188 -8.86 -13.02 16.50
CA ASP A 188 -10.02 -12.28 17.00
C ASP A 188 -9.59 -11.19 18.01
N ALA A 189 -9.95 -9.93 17.72
CA ALA A 189 -9.41 -8.78 18.46
C ALA A 189 -9.85 -8.76 19.94
N PRO A 190 -11.15 -8.93 20.29
CA PRO A 190 -11.57 -8.94 21.70
C PRO A 190 -10.94 -10.09 22.49
N THR A 191 -10.90 -11.30 21.92
CA THR A 191 -10.32 -12.48 22.57
C THR A 191 -8.82 -12.30 22.81
N LEU A 192 -8.07 -11.90 21.77
CA LEU A 192 -6.63 -11.73 21.88
C LEU A 192 -6.24 -10.65 22.88
N VAL A 193 -7.01 -9.56 22.99
CA VAL A 193 -6.79 -8.54 24.02
C VAL A 193 -6.92 -9.13 25.42
N GLY A 194 -7.95 -9.93 25.66
CA GLY A 194 -8.11 -10.66 26.92
C GLY A 194 -6.89 -11.52 27.23
N GLU A 195 -6.47 -12.34 26.26
CA GLU A 195 -5.32 -13.24 26.39
C GLU A 195 -3.98 -12.53 26.63
N LEU A 196 -3.80 -11.34 26.05
CA LEU A 196 -2.61 -10.50 26.26
C LEU A 196 -2.54 -9.97 27.69
N PHE A 197 -3.68 -9.59 28.28
CA PHE A 197 -3.74 -9.08 29.65
C PHE A 197 -3.68 -10.20 30.70
N THR A 198 -4.20 -11.38 30.40
CA THR A 198 -4.13 -12.56 31.29
C THR A 198 -2.79 -13.29 31.22
N GLY A 199 -1.92 -12.96 30.26
CA GLY A 199 -0.64 -13.64 30.10
C GLY A 199 -0.74 -14.99 29.37
N THR A 200 -1.90 -15.30 28.76
CA THR A 200 -2.18 -16.61 28.13
C THR A 200 -2.04 -16.60 26.61
N ALA A 201 -1.84 -15.44 25.98
CA ALA A 201 -1.66 -15.35 24.53
C ALA A 201 -0.45 -16.16 24.03
N ALA A 202 -0.48 -16.56 22.76
CA ALA A 202 0.64 -17.26 22.15
C ALA A 202 1.93 -16.41 22.17
N PRO A 203 3.12 -17.01 22.42
CA PRO A 203 4.40 -16.27 22.46
C PRO A 203 4.68 -15.45 21.20
N VAL A 204 4.25 -15.94 20.03
CA VAL A 204 4.38 -15.24 18.75
C VAL A 204 3.67 -13.88 18.77
N ALA A 205 2.57 -13.75 19.51
CA ALA A 205 1.84 -12.51 19.62
C ALA A 205 2.63 -11.43 20.37
N TYR A 206 3.19 -11.78 21.54
CA TYR A 206 4.04 -10.87 22.31
C TYR A 206 5.28 -10.45 21.53
N ILE A 207 5.95 -11.40 20.85
CA ILE A 207 7.16 -11.11 20.05
C ILE A 207 6.82 -10.16 18.91
N THR A 208 5.73 -10.42 18.18
CA THR A 208 5.30 -9.57 17.06
C THR A 208 4.96 -8.17 17.53
N ILE A 209 4.18 -8.03 18.62
CA ILE A 209 3.86 -6.74 19.23
C ILE A 209 5.14 -6.02 19.65
N ALA A 210 6.09 -6.69 20.30
CA ALA A 210 7.34 -6.09 20.75
C ALA A 210 8.20 -5.60 19.59
N VAL A 211 8.36 -6.40 18.52
CA VAL A 211 9.12 -6.03 17.32
C VAL A 211 8.47 -4.85 16.60
N LEU A 212 7.15 -4.88 16.41
CA LEU A 212 6.43 -3.77 15.78
C LEU A 212 6.48 -2.51 16.64
N THR A 213 6.33 -2.63 17.96
CA THR A 213 6.51 -1.52 18.89
C THR A 213 7.89 -0.90 18.76
N ALA A 214 8.94 -1.73 18.78
CA ALA A 214 10.33 -1.28 18.69
C ALA A 214 10.60 -0.57 17.37
N THR A 215 10.12 -1.14 16.26
CA THR A 215 10.31 -0.54 14.91
C THR A 215 9.51 0.74 14.75
N THR A 216 8.23 0.79 15.12
CA THR A 216 7.41 2.01 15.09
C THR A 216 8.02 3.12 15.95
N TYR A 217 8.41 2.80 17.19
CA TYR A 217 9.05 3.74 18.11
C TYR A 217 10.38 4.27 17.56
N THR A 218 11.22 3.38 17.03
CA THR A 218 12.55 3.75 16.52
C THR A 218 12.43 4.55 15.23
N PHE A 219 11.70 4.05 14.24
CA PHE A 219 11.60 4.66 12.91
C PHE A 219 10.78 5.95 12.94
N GLY A 220 9.61 5.94 13.57
CA GLY A 220 8.75 7.11 13.65
C GLY A 220 9.20 8.12 14.70
N GLY A 221 9.58 7.64 15.90
CA GLY A 221 9.87 8.51 17.04
C GLY A 221 11.27 9.10 16.99
N LEU A 222 12.27 8.26 16.74
CA LEU A 222 13.69 8.62 16.83
C LEU A 222 14.29 9.01 15.48
N MET A 223 14.22 8.13 14.47
CA MET A 223 14.90 8.29 13.19
C MET A 223 14.22 9.29 12.26
N ARG A 224 12.87 9.30 12.20
CA ARG A 224 12.06 10.27 11.45
C ARG A 224 12.50 10.45 9.99
N GLU A 225 13.05 11.61 9.66
CA GLU A 225 13.50 11.96 8.30
C GLU A 225 14.65 11.07 7.82
N GLN A 226 15.45 10.51 8.73
CA GLN A 226 16.56 9.62 8.37
C GLN A 226 16.06 8.38 7.61
N VAL A 227 14.87 7.89 7.94
CA VAL A 227 14.23 6.77 7.22
C VAL A 227 13.93 7.19 5.79
N CYS A 228 13.34 8.36 5.60
CA CYS A 228 13.01 8.88 4.27
C CYS A 228 14.27 9.17 3.44
N THR A 229 15.31 9.75 4.04
CA THR A 229 16.52 10.16 3.33
C THR A 229 17.44 8.99 2.98
N TYR A 230 17.64 8.04 3.91
CA TYR A 230 18.70 7.04 3.77
C TYR A 230 18.20 5.61 3.57
N MET A 231 17.03 5.24 4.11
CA MET A 231 16.54 3.86 4.06
C MET A 231 15.50 3.64 2.95
N CYS A 232 14.63 4.61 2.75
CA CYS A 232 13.51 4.51 1.83
C CYS A 232 14.00 4.59 0.37
N PRO A 233 13.69 3.60 -0.49
CA PRO A 233 14.08 3.66 -1.90
C PRO A 233 13.16 4.58 -2.72
N TRP A 234 11.96 4.86 -2.21
CA TRP A 234 10.90 5.58 -2.93
C TRP A 234 11.27 6.99 -3.40
N PRO A 235 11.99 7.84 -2.64
CA PRO A 235 12.32 9.18 -3.11
C PRO A 235 13.07 9.19 -4.44
N ARG A 236 13.95 8.19 -4.67
CA ARG A 236 14.71 8.03 -5.92
C ARG A 236 13.83 7.47 -7.04
N ILE A 237 13.08 6.40 -6.77
CA ILE A 237 12.19 5.78 -7.75
C ILE A 237 11.13 6.78 -8.22
N GLN A 238 10.50 7.50 -7.30
CA GLN A 238 9.47 8.49 -7.62
C GLN A 238 10.03 9.73 -8.33
N ALA A 239 11.25 10.17 -8.01
CA ALA A 239 11.87 11.28 -8.72
C ALA A 239 12.08 10.96 -10.21
N ALA A 240 12.46 9.71 -10.54
CA ALA A 240 12.60 9.26 -11.93
C ALA A 240 11.26 9.13 -12.68
N MET A 241 10.13 9.12 -11.97
CA MET A 241 8.80 9.05 -12.58
C MET A 241 8.19 10.42 -12.89
N LEU A 242 8.73 11.50 -12.31
CA LEU A 242 8.28 12.86 -12.57
C LEU A 242 8.60 13.28 -14.00
N ASP A 243 7.82 14.22 -14.50
CA ASP A 243 8.01 14.86 -15.80
C ASP A 243 7.58 16.33 -15.70
N GLU A 244 7.64 17.06 -16.82
CA GLU A 244 7.49 18.52 -16.83
C GLU A 244 6.11 19.00 -16.40
N ASN A 245 5.10 18.13 -16.47
CA ASN A 245 3.72 18.45 -16.10
C ASN A 245 3.28 17.81 -14.76
N SER A 246 4.17 17.10 -14.08
CA SER A 246 3.90 16.56 -12.75
C SER A 246 3.87 17.68 -11.73
N LEU A 247 2.85 17.73 -10.85
CA LEU A 247 2.79 18.74 -9.81
C LEU A 247 3.78 18.43 -8.69
N THR A 248 4.67 19.37 -8.39
CA THR A 248 5.63 19.32 -7.29
C THR A 248 5.50 20.56 -6.42
N VAL A 249 5.85 20.45 -5.14
CA VAL A 249 5.91 21.62 -4.25
C VAL A 249 7.16 22.40 -4.59
N THR A 250 6.98 23.64 -5.02
CA THR A 250 8.03 24.46 -5.64
C THR A 250 8.02 25.86 -5.04
N TYR A 251 9.20 26.38 -4.72
CA TYR A 251 9.40 27.80 -4.46
C TYR A 251 9.51 28.53 -5.81
N ASN A 252 8.69 29.55 -6.02
CA ASN A 252 8.60 30.26 -7.28
C ASN A 252 9.65 31.37 -7.36
N ASP A 253 10.87 31.03 -7.78
CA ASP A 253 12.00 31.97 -7.92
C ASP A 253 11.66 33.19 -8.76
N TRP A 254 10.95 32.97 -9.88
CA TRP A 254 10.49 34.01 -10.82
C TRP A 254 9.66 35.12 -10.15
N ARG A 255 9.11 34.83 -8.96
CA ARG A 255 8.36 35.76 -8.11
C ARG A 255 9.15 36.19 -6.87
N GLY A 256 9.84 35.24 -6.26
CA GLY A 256 10.46 35.38 -4.94
C GLY A 256 11.79 36.14 -4.95
N GLU A 257 12.51 36.08 -6.06
CA GLU A 257 13.87 36.62 -6.17
C GLU A 257 13.91 37.95 -6.96
N PRO A 258 14.86 38.87 -6.66
CA PRO A 258 15.84 38.78 -5.57
C PRO A 258 15.17 39.00 -4.20
N ARG A 259 15.37 38.05 -3.27
CA ARG A 259 14.77 38.09 -1.94
C ARG A 259 15.48 39.07 -1.01
N SER A 260 14.75 39.71 -0.10
CA SER A 260 15.35 40.62 0.88
C SER A 260 14.55 40.72 2.18
N ARG A 261 15.27 40.73 3.31
CA ARG A 261 14.70 41.04 4.64
C ARG A 261 14.26 42.50 4.77
N HIS A 262 14.78 43.37 3.91
CA HIS A 262 14.55 44.81 3.95
C HIS A 262 13.89 45.31 2.66
N ALA A 263 12.86 44.59 2.18
CA ALA A 263 12.22 44.87 0.90
C ALA A 263 11.83 46.34 0.69
N LYS A 264 11.27 47.00 1.71
CA LYS A 264 10.93 48.44 1.64
C LYS A 264 12.13 49.35 1.38
N LYS A 265 13.29 49.03 1.98
CA LYS A 265 14.54 49.79 1.82
C LYS A 265 15.13 49.58 0.42
N VAL A 266 15.12 48.33 -0.07
CA VAL A 266 15.59 47.98 -1.42
C VAL A 266 14.74 48.69 -2.48
N GLN A 267 13.42 48.67 -2.30
CA GLN A 267 12.49 49.35 -3.19
C GLN A 267 12.68 50.88 -3.17
N ALA A 268 12.92 51.48 -1.99
CA ALA A 268 13.20 52.90 -1.86
C ALA A 268 14.53 53.31 -2.54
N SER A 269 15.49 52.39 -2.67
CA SER A 269 16.74 52.61 -3.43
C SER A 269 16.58 52.39 -4.95
N GLY A 270 15.36 52.20 -5.45
CA GLY A 270 15.10 51.97 -6.88
C GLY A 270 15.51 50.60 -7.39
N GLN A 271 15.89 49.68 -6.51
CA GLN A 271 16.25 48.31 -6.85
C GLN A 271 15.01 47.41 -6.84
N SER A 272 14.97 46.44 -7.75
CA SER A 272 13.90 45.44 -7.78
C SER A 272 14.02 44.48 -6.59
N VAL A 273 12.89 44.05 -6.05
CA VAL A 273 12.83 43.09 -4.94
C VAL A 273 11.66 42.14 -5.15
N GLY A 274 11.92 40.85 -4.97
CA GLY A 274 10.91 39.81 -5.07
C GLY A 274 10.00 39.74 -3.85
N ASP A 275 9.06 38.81 -3.89
CA ASP A 275 8.09 38.64 -2.80
C ASP A 275 8.63 37.92 -1.57
N CYS A 276 9.74 37.20 -1.71
CA CYS A 276 10.34 36.49 -0.58
C CYS A 276 11.05 37.47 0.36
N VAL A 277 10.63 37.47 1.61
CA VAL A 277 11.20 38.33 2.67
C VAL A 277 12.30 37.65 3.48
N ASP A 278 12.82 36.51 3.01
CA ASP A 278 13.90 35.75 3.65
C ASP A 278 13.66 35.43 5.16
N CYS A 279 12.41 35.06 5.50
CA CYS A 279 12.01 34.84 6.91
C CYS A 279 12.29 33.43 7.44
N ASN A 280 12.70 32.48 6.59
CA ASN A 280 12.90 31.06 6.91
C ASN A 280 11.68 30.33 7.49
N ALA A 281 10.46 30.85 7.31
CA ALA A 281 9.25 30.20 7.80
C ALA A 281 9.04 28.81 7.15
N CYS A 282 9.29 28.70 5.84
CA CYS A 282 9.20 27.45 5.08
C CYS A 282 10.20 26.39 5.59
N VAL A 283 11.42 26.78 5.90
CA VAL A 283 12.47 25.91 6.46
C VAL A 283 12.08 25.46 7.87
N ALA A 284 11.58 26.38 8.70
CA ALA A 284 11.23 26.11 10.08
C ALA A 284 10.09 25.10 10.24
N VAL A 285 9.15 25.00 9.30
CA VAL A 285 8.04 24.03 9.33
C VAL A 285 8.37 22.71 8.63
N CYS A 286 9.48 22.64 7.89
CA CYS A 286 9.83 21.48 7.10
C CYS A 286 10.19 20.29 8.01
N PRO A 287 9.48 19.15 7.94
CA PRO A 287 9.80 17.97 8.73
C PRO A 287 11.12 17.30 8.30
N MET A 288 11.56 17.57 7.07
CA MET A 288 12.79 17.03 6.49
C MET A 288 14.00 17.96 6.67
N GLY A 289 13.79 19.17 7.23
CA GLY A 289 14.87 20.13 7.50
C GLY A 289 15.50 20.78 6.26
N ILE A 290 14.87 20.64 5.09
CA ILE A 290 15.35 21.23 3.85
C ILE A 290 14.95 22.70 3.68
N ASP A 291 15.73 23.41 2.86
CA ASP A 291 15.36 24.70 2.32
C ASP A 291 14.78 24.56 0.91
N ILE A 292 13.47 24.72 0.80
CA ILE A 292 12.75 24.61 -0.48
C ILE A 292 13.16 25.69 -1.50
N ARG A 293 13.88 26.73 -1.06
CA ARG A 293 14.36 27.79 -1.93
C ARG A 293 15.63 27.42 -2.69
N ASP A 294 16.29 26.32 -2.32
CA ASP A 294 17.44 25.77 -3.05
C ASP A 294 16.98 24.80 -4.16
N GLY A 295 15.69 24.82 -4.52
CA GLY A 295 15.09 23.97 -5.54
C GLY A 295 14.61 22.61 -5.02
N GLN A 296 14.36 21.70 -5.96
CA GLN A 296 13.81 20.39 -5.65
C GLN A 296 14.88 19.45 -5.09
N GLN A 297 14.73 19.07 -3.82
CA GLN A 297 15.62 18.14 -3.13
C GLN A 297 15.00 16.75 -3.03
N LEU A 298 15.83 15.70 -2.98
CA LEU A 298 15.36 14.31 -2.91
C LEU A 298 14.62 14.03 -1.59
N GLU A 299 15.02 14.70 -0.52
CA GLU A 299 14.46 14.63 0.82
C GLU A 299 13.03 15.18 0.89
N CYS A 300 12.62 16.05 -0.04
CA CYS A 300 11.31 16.70 0.01
C CYS A 300 10.16 15.68 -0.12
N ILE A 301 9.43 15.38 0.96
CA ILE A 301 8.27 14.48 0.89
C ILE A 301 7.01 15.12 0.26
N THR A 302 7.08 16.34 -0.27
CA THR A 302 5.94 17.07 -0.87
C THR A 302 4.69 17.16 0.03
N CYS A 303 4.90 17.37 1.33
CA CYS A 303 3.82 17.49 2.32
C CYS A 303 3.14 18.88 2.39
N ALA A 304 3.62 19.84 1.60
CA ALA A 304 3.09 21.20 1.44
C ALA A 304 2.97 22.05 2.72
N LEU A 305 3.55 21.64 3.85
CA LEU A 305 3.55 22.46 5.08
C LEU A 305 4.26 23.80 4.90
N CYS A 306 5.26 23.85 4.00
CA CYS A 306 5.93 25.08 3.61
C CYS A 306 5.02 26.04 2.83
N ILE A 307 4.01 25.55 2.09
CA ILE A 307 3.00 26.38 1.42
C ILE A 307 2.17 27.10 2.48
N ASP A 308 1.56 26.35 3.40
CA ASP A 308 0.76 26.91 4.50
C ASP A 308 1.52 27.97 5.31
N ALA A 309 2.80 27.70 5.60
CA ALA A 309 3.64 28.64 6.36
C ALA A 309 4.01 29.90 5.56
N CYS A 310 4.25 29.76 4.25
CA CYS A 310 4.58 30.88 3.38
C CYS A 310 3.37 31.75 3.10
N ASP A 311 2.21 31.14 2.81
CA ASP A 311 0.95 31.84 2.60
C ASP A 311 0.54 32.64 3.85
N GLY A 312 0.73 32.08 5.05
CA GLY A 312 0.51 32.83 6.29
C GLY A 312 1.45 34.03 6.50
N VAL A 313 2.60 34.06 5.81
CA VAL A 313 3.48 35.25 5.76
C VAL A 313 3.02 36.21 4.67
N MET A 314 2.65 35.72 3.48
CA MET A 314 2.14 36.54 2.37
C MET A 314 0.87 37.30 2.79
N ASP A 315 -0.06 36.65 3.49
CA ASP A 315 -1.27 37.26 4.02
C ASP A 315 -0.95 38.46 4.94
N LYS A 316 0.02 38.30 5.84
CA LYS A 316 0.45 39.38 6.77
C LYS A 316 1.11 40.55 6.06
N LEU A 317 1.71 40.30 4.89
CA LEU A 317 2.34 41.31 4.06
C LEU A 317 1.35 41.94 3.07
N GLY A 318 0.10 41.45 3.00
CA GLY A 318 -0.89 41.88 2.01
C GLY A 318 -0.51 41.48 0.58
N LYS A 319 0.25 40.40 0.42
CA LYS A 319 0.66 39.87 -0.89
C LYS A 319 -0.18 38.65 -1.26
N GLU A 320 -0.34 38.42 -2.56
CA GLU A 320 -1.04 37.24 -3.08
C GLU A 320 -0.39 35.93 -2.58
N ARG A 321 -1.17 34.86 -2.42
CA ARG A 321 -0.64 33.55 -1.98
C ARG A 321 0.13 32.83 -3.09
N GLY A 322 0.78 31.71 -2.78
CA GLY A 322 1.43 30.87 -3.80
C GLY A 322 2.87 31.28 -4.16
N LEU A 323 3.60 31.92 -3.22
CA LEU A 323 5.05 32.09 -3.39
C LEU A 323 5.77 30.74 -3.32
N ILE A 324 5.25 29.82 -2.51
CA ILE A 324 5.50 28.39 -2.65
C ILE A 324 4.17 27.76 -3.02
N SER A 325 4.12 26.95 -4.07
CA SER A 325 2.88 26.34 -4.56
C SER A 325 3.13 24.94 -5.09
N TYR A 326 2.06 24.18 -5.33
CA TYR A 326 2.16 23.08 -6.29
C TYR A 326 2.25 23.71 -7.68
N ALA A 327 3.35 23.44 -8.38
CA ALA A 327 3.61 23.93 -9.72
C ALA A 327 4.12 22.78 -10.59
N THR A 328 3.88 22.89 -11.90
CA THR A 328 4.54 22.04 -12.88
C THR A 328 5.85 22.70 -13.29
N LEU A 329 6.84 21.90 -13.73
CA LEU A 329 8.09 22.45 -14.24
C LEU A 329 7.84 23.27 -15.52
N SER A 330 6.86 22.88 -16.34
CA SER A 330 6.45 23.64 -17.53
C SER A 330 5.92 25.03 -17.15
N ASP A 331 5.00 25.14 -16.19
CA ASP A 331 4.48 26.44 -15.73
C ASP A 331 5.59 27.30 -15.12
N TYR A 332 6.43 26.69 -14.30
CA TYR A 332 7.58 27.35 -13.69
C TYR A 332 8.53 27.93 -14.75
N ASN A 333 8.88 27.15 -15.77
CA ASN A 333 9.78 27.58 -16.84
C ASN A 333 9.17 28.72 -17.68
N THR A 334 7.86 28.65 -17.99
CA THR A 334 7.17 29.74 -18.68
C THR A 334 7.21 31.04 -17.88
N ASN A 335 6.94 30.97 -16.57
CA ASN A 335 6.97 32.13 -15.70
C ASN A 335 8.40 32.66 -15.49
N MET A 336 9.39 31.77 -15.44
CA MET A 336 10.79 32.13 -15.36
C MET A 336 11.26 32.87 -16.62
N MET A 337 10.85 32.42 -17.81
CA MET A 337 11.13 33.12 -19.06
C MET A 337 10.51 34.52 -19.06
N LEU A 338 9.27 34.67 -18.58
CA LEU A 338 8.64 35.98 -18.46
C LEU A 338 9.41 36.89 -17.50
N ALA A 339 9.77 36.38 -16.33
CA ALA A 339 10.49 37.13 -15.29
C ALA A 339 11.92 37.53 -15.68
N THR A 340 12.52 36.88 -16.69
CA THR A 340 13.89 37.14 -17.15
C THR A 340 13.95 37.78 -18.55
N ALA A 341 12.80 38.20 -19.10
CA ALA A 341 12.68 38.71 -20.47
C ALA A 341 13.31 37.75 -21.50
N GLY A 342 12.93 36.47 -21.44
CA GLY A 342 13.45 35.42 -22.30
C GLY A 342 14.89 35.00 -21.98
N GLY A 343 15.33 35.19 -20.73
CA GLY A 343 16.71 34.90 -20.29
C GLY A 343 17.72 36.02 -20.57
N SER A 344 17.27 37.17 -21.07
CA SER A 344 18.15 38.32 -21.38
C SER A 344 18.54 39.15 -20.16
N SER A 345 17.87 38.96 -19.02
CA SER A 345 18.10 39.71 -17.79
C SER A 345 18.00 38.81 -16.56
N SER A 346 18.53 39.30 -15.43
CA SER A 346 18.24 38.69 -14.12
C SER A 346 16.75 38.80 -13.80
N ILE A 347 16.28 38.02 -12.82
CA ILE A 347 14.87 37.99 -12.43
C ILE A 347 14.40 39.42 -12.09
N ASN A 348 13.42 39.89 -12.85
CA ASN A 348 12.79 41.18 -12.66
C ASN A 348 11.31 41.01 -12.29
N PRO A 349 10.96 41.16 -11.00
CA PRO A 349 9.58 41.06 -10.50
C PRO A 349 8.57 42.01 -11.16
N SER A 350 9.01 43.10 -11.81
CA SER A 350 8.10 44.01 -12.50
C SER A 350 7.53 43.40 -13.79
N LEU A 351 8.21 42.44 -14.42
CA LEU A 351 7.79 41.84 -15.69
C LEU A 351 6.60 40.88 -15.53
N VAL A 352 6.42 40.33 -14.32
CA VAL A 352 5.33 39.40 -14.00
C VAL A 352 4.12 40.11 -13.37
N ARG A 353 4.16 41.45 -13.29
CA ARG A 353 3.11 42.28 -12.66
C ARG A 353 2.57 43.33 -13.61
N THR A 354 1.31 43.72 -13.39
CA THR A 354 0.68 44.87 -14.03
C THR A 354 1.13 46.18 -13.36
N ALA A 355 0.82 47.33 -13.98
CA ALA A 355 1.09 48.65 -13.38
C ALA A 355 0.37 48.86 -12.03
N VAL A 356 -0.73 48.15 -11.79
CA VAL A 356 -1.51 48.18 -10.54
C VAL A 356 -0.94 47.22 -9.49
N GLY A 357 0.05 46.39 -9.86
CA GLY A 357 0.77 45.49 -8.96
C GLY A 357 0.19 44.09 -8.84
N THR A 358 -0.90 43.76 -9.54
CA THR A 358 -1.42 42.38 -9.66
C THR A 358 -0.56 41.54 -10.60
N PHE A 359 -0.68 40.21 -10.58
CA PHE A 359 -0.01 39.39 -11.61
C PHE A 359 -0.53 39.69 -13.02
N SER A 360 0.39 39.63 -13.98
CA SER A 360 0.08 39.70 -15.41
C SER A 360 -0.69 38.46 -15.86
N ASP A 361 -1.65 38.60 -16.77
CA ASP A 361 -2.38 37.47 -17.38
C ASP A 361 -1.47 36.52 -18.18
N GLN A 362 -0.22 36.93 -18.45
CA GLN A 362 0.81 36.11 -19.09
C GLN A 362 1.46 35.10 -18.14
N VAL A 363 1.22 35.23 -16.82
CA VAL A 363 1.71 34.26 -15.84
C VAL A 363 0.95 32.95 -16.03
N ALA A 364 1.69 31.89 -16.35
CA ALA A 364 1.16 30.55 -16.44
C ALA A 364 0.69 30.07 -15.06
N HIS A 365 -0.54 29.55 -15.03
CA HIS A 365 -1.13 28.94 -13.86
C HIS A 365 -1.42 27.46 -14.13
N PHE A 366 -1.40 26.68 -13.06
CA PHE A 366 -1.80 25.28 -13.16
C PHE A 366 -3.30 25.19 -13.49
N HIS A 367 -3.62 24.35 -14.47
CA HIS A 367 -4.99 23.97 -14.80
C HIS A 367 -5.15 22.46 -14.70
N ILE A 368 -6.27 21.99 -14.14
CA ILE A 368 -6.55 20.56 -13.91
C ILE A 368 -6.43 19.72 -15.20
N ARG A 369 -6.71 20.32 -16.37
CA ARG A 369 -6.55 19.67 -17.68
C ARG A 369 -5.13 19.14 -17.93
N LYS A 370 -4.09 19.74 -17.33
CA LYS A 370 -2.70 19.28 -17.46
C LYS A 370 -2.44 17.92 -16.82
N ILE A 371 -3.28 17.49 -15.87
CA ILE A 371 -3.24 16.14 -15.32
C ILE A 371 -3.73 15.12 -16.35
N PHE A 372 -4.66 15.49 -17.24
CA PHE A 372 -5.29 14.59 -18.19
C PHE A 372 -4.49 14.47 -19.49
N ARG A 373 -3.52 13.55 -19.51
CA ARG A 373 -2.56 13.37 -20.61
C ARG A 373 -2.37 11.90 -20.97
N PRO A 374 -1.79 11.57 -22.14
CA PRO A 374 -1.68 10.17 -22.59
C PRO A 374 -1.10 9.23 -21.53
N ARG A 375 -0.05 9.65 -20.83
CA ARG A 375 0.59 8.87 -19.75
C ARG A 375 -0.36 8.54 -18.59
N THR A 376 -1.12 9.52 -18.10
CA THR A 376 -2.07 9.29 -17.00
C THR A 376 -3.25 8.44 -17.46
N TYR A 377 -3.69 8.58 -18.72
CA TYR A 377 -4.71 7.70 -19.30
C TYR A 377 -4.23 6.26 -19.41
N VAL A 378 -2.97 6.02 -19.76
CA VAL A 378 -2.39 4.67 -19.77
C VAL A 378 -2.42 4.06 -18.37
N TYR A 379 -1.93 4.77 -17.35
CA TYR A 379 -1.97 4.25 -15.98
C TYR A 379 -3.39 4.08 -15.44
N MET A 380 -4.29 5.03 -15.71
CA MET A 380 -5.70 4.94 -15.31
C MET A 380 -6.40 3.79 -16.03
N GLY A 381 -6.17 3.61 -17.33
CA GLY A 381 -6.71 2.51 -18.12
C GLY A 381 -6.23 1.15 -17.62
N LEU A 382 -4.93 1.02 -17.35
CA LEU A 382 -4.35 -0.20 -16.78
C LEU A 382 -4.93 -0.48 -15.38
N TRP A 383 -4.99 0.53 -14.50
CA TRP A 383 -5.54 0.40 -13.16
C TRP A 383 -7.01 -0.04 -13.19
N SER A 384 -7.82 0.60 -14.03
CA SER A 384 -9.24 0.27 -14.20
C SER A 384 -9.43 -1.12 -14.82
N LEU A 385 -8.62 -1.50 -15.81
CA LEU A 385 -8.69 -2.82 -16.45
C LEU A 385 -8.40 -3.94 -15.44
N ILE A 386 -7.38 -3.77 -14.59
CA ILE A 386 -7.08 -4.75 -13.55
C ILE A 386 -8.24 -4.80 -12.54
N GLY A 387 -8.75 -3.65 -12.10
CA GLY A 387 -9.88 -3.58 -11.15
C GLY A 387 -11.15 -4.23 -11.67
N LEU A 388 -11.51 -3.96 -12.93
CA LEU A 388 -12.66 -4.58 -13.59
C LEU A 388 -12.46 -6.09 -13.80
N GLY A 389 -11.24 -6.52 -14.16
CA GLY A 389 -10.90 -7.93 -14.30
C GLY A 389 -11.01 -8.70 -12.98
N LEU A 390 -10.49 -8.14 -11.89
CA LEU A 390 -10.63 -8.72 -10.55
C LEU A 390 -12.08 -8.73 -10.09
N LEU A 391 -12.84 -7.66 -10.32
CA LEU A 391 -14.25 -7.59 -9.97
C LEU A 391 -15.08 -8.62 -10.75
N TYR A 392 -14.86 -8.72 -12.05
CA TYR A 392 -15.52 -9.72 -12.90
C TYR A 392 -15.20 -11.13 -12.41
N SER A 393 -13.92 -11.45 -12.23
CA SER A 393 -13.47 -12.74 -11.68
C SER A 393 -14.12 -13.06 -10.34
N LEU A 394 -14.22 -12.07 -9.43
CA LEU A 394 -14.82 -12.25 -8.12
C LEU A 394 -16.33 -12.53 -8.20
N LEU A 395 -17.04 -11.86 -9.11
CA LEU A 395 -18.48 -12.02 -9.29
C LEU A 395 -18.86 -13.29 -10.02
N THR A 396 -17.98 -13.81 -10.88
CA THR A 396 -18.21 -15.04 -11.66
C THR A 396 -17.50 -16.27 -11.08
N ARG A 397 -16.97 -16.17 -9.86
CA ARG A 397 -16.24 -17.29 -9.25
C ARG A 397 -17.18 -18.44 -8.89
N ASP A 398 -16.73 -19.66 -9.15
CA ASP A 398 -17.38 -20.85 -8.65
C ASP A 398 -17.05 -21.04 -7.17
N ARG A 399 -18.07 -21.31 -6.35
CA ARG A 399 -17.92 -21.62 -4.91
C ARG A 399 -18.11 -23.10 -4.60
N LEU A 400 -18.24 -23.92 -5.64
CA LEU A 400 -18.34 -25.38 -5.61
C LEU A 400 -17.26 -25.98 -6.53
N GLU A 401 -16.27 -26.63 -5.92
CA GLU A 401 -15.19 -27.28 -6.68
C GLU A 401 -15.37 -28.81 -6.69
N LEU A 402 -15.23 -29.41 -7.88
CA LEU A 402 -15.23 -30.85 -8.10
C LEU A 402 -13.85 -31.29 -8.60
N ASN A 403 -13.20 -32.19 -7.87
CA ASN A 403 -11.95 -32.81 -8.30
C ASN A 403 -12.06 -34.32 -8.20
N VAL A 404 -11.91 -35.03 -9.33
CA VAL A 404 -12.04 -36.49 -9.39
C VAL A 404 -10.70 -37.12 -9.72
N LEU A 405 -10.30 -38.12 -8.95
CA LEU A 405 -9.07 -38.88 -9.15
C LEU A 405 -9.43 -40.35 -9.41
N HIS A 406 -9.12 -40.85 -10.61
CA HIS A 406 -9.26 -42.27 -10.94
C HIS A 406 -8.16 -43.10 -10.28
N ASP A 407 -8.54 -44.21 -9.65
CA ASP A 407 -7.62 -45.16 -9.07
C ASP A 407 -6.72 -45.78 -10.14
N ARG A 408 -5.41 -45.79 -9.88
CA ARG A 408 -4.42 -46.34 -10.83
C ARG A 408 -4.02 -47.77 -10.52
N ASN A 409 -4.34 -48.29 -9.34
CA ASN A 409 -3.96 -49.64 -8.93
C ASN A 409 -5.02 -50.25 -7.98
N PRO A 410 -5.88 -51.17 -8.45
CA PRO A 410 -6.07 -51.56 -9.85
C PRO A 410 -6.83 -50.49 -10.65
N GLN A 411 -6.62 -50.41 -11.97
CA GLN A 411 -7.37 -49.47 -12.83
C GLN A 411 -8.84 -49.90 -13.02
N PHE A 412 -9.08 -51.22 -13.05
CA PHE A 412 -10.40 -51.82 -13.12
C PHE A 412 -10.40 -53.18 -12.40
N VAL A 413 -11.57 -53.64 -11.99
CA VAL A 413 -11.78 -54.95 -11.36
C VAL A 413 -13.01 -55.61 -11.99
N THR A 414 -12.85 -56.85 -12.44
CA THR A 414 -13.98 -57.67 -12.90
C THR A 414 -14.66 -58.31 -11.69
N LEU A 415 -15.98 -58.13 -11.57
CA LEU A 415 -16.80 -58.68 -10.50
C LEU A 415 -17.31 -60.08 -10.86
N SER A 416 -17.85 -60.80 -9.88
CA SER A 416 -18.35 -62.17 -10.05
C SER A 416 -19.54 -62.29 -11.00
N ASP A 417 -20.29 -61.21 -11.19
CA ASP A 417 -21.39 -61.10 -12.16
C ASP A 417 -20.91 -60.74 -13.58
N GLY A 418 -19.59 -60.64 -13.80
CA GLY A 418 -18.97 -60.27 -15.06
C GLY A 418 -18.89 -58.76 -15.31
N SER A 419 -19.53 -57.93 -14.49
CA SER A 419 -19.46 -56.48 -14.63
C SER A 419 -18.07 -55.93 -14.28
N ILE A 420 -17.72 -54.77 -14.84
CA ILE A 420 -16.44 -54.11 -14.59
C ILE A 420 -16.65 -52.94 -13.63
N ARG A 421 -15.74 -52.82 -12.65
CA ARG A 421 -15.76 -51.77 -11.63
C ARG A 421 -14.49 -50.93 -11.69
N ASN A 422 -14.64 -49.61 -11.73
CA ASN A 422 -13.56 -48.63 -11.61
C ASN A 422 -13.72 -47.84 -10.30
N GLY A 423 -12.63 -47.55 -9.61
CA GLY A 423 -12.64 -46.76 -8.38
C GLY A 423 -12.23 -45.30 -8.62
N TYR A 424 -12.95 -44.36 -8.03
CA TYR A 424 -12.68 -42.92 -8.13
C TYR A 424 -12.69 -42.31 -6.73
N SER A 425 -11.79 -41.37 -6.49
CA SER A 425 -11.83 -40.49 -5.32
C SER A 425 -12.40 -39.15 -5.77
N VAL A 426 -13.68 -38.93 -5.46
CA VAL A 426 -14.41 -37.71 -5.79
C VAL A 426 -14.30 -36.75 -4.61
N LYS A 427 -13.64 -35.61 -4.82
CA LYS A 427 -13.45 -34.56 -3.83
C LYS A 427 -14.40 -33.42 -4.12
N LEU A 428 -15.26 -33.12 -3.15
CA LEU A 428 -16.22 -32.03 -3.18
C LEU A 428 -15.76 -30.94 -2.22
N LEU A 429 -15.51 -29.73 -2.73
CA LEU A 429 -15.15 -28.59 -1.89
C LEU A 429 -16.31 -27.62 -1.79
N ASN A 430 -16.79 -27.41 -0.56
CA ASN A 430 -17.76 -26.37 -0.24
C ASN A 430 -17.02 -25.10 0.20
N MET A 431 -17.12 -24.03 -0.59
CA MET A 431 -16.46 -22.73 -0.32
C MET A 431 -17.43 -21.66 0.20
N ILE A 432 -18.54 -22.08 0.83
CA ILE A 432 -19.42 -21.17 1.56
C ILE A 432 -19.59 -21.63 3.01
N PRO A 433 -19.83 -20.69 3.94
CA PRO A 433 -19.99 -20.97 5.37
C PRO A 433 -21.40 -21.49 5.71
N GLU A 434 -21.96 -22.35 4.86
CA GLU A 434 -23.29 -22.96 5.03
C GLU A 434 -23.25 -24.45 4.68
N LEU A 435 -24.07 -25.24 5.37
CA LEU A 435 -24.19 -26.67 5.08
C LEU A 435 -24.88 -26.83 3.71
N ARG A 436 -24.22 -27.53 2.77
CA ARG A 436 -24.77 -27.79 1.44
C ARG A 436 -25.12 -29.24 1.25
N THR A 437 -26.19 -29.50 0.52
CA THR A 437 -26.47 -30.82 -0.03
C THR A 437 -26.12 -30.80 -1.51
N ILE A 438 -25.00 -31.41 -1.87
CA ILE A 438 -24.48 -31.45 -3.23
C ILE A 438 -24.95 -32.75 -3.88
N VAL A 439 -25.62 -32.63 -5.02
CA VAL A 439 -26.09 -33.77 -5.82
C VAL A 439 -24.99 -34.19 -6.79
N VAL A 440 -24.40 -35.36 -6.59
CA VAL A 440 -23.38 -35.94 -7.47
C VAL A 440 -24.07 -36.88 -8.45
N THR A 441 -23.97 -36.60 -9.76
CA THR A 441 -24.66 -37.34 -10.82
C THR A 441 -23.67 -37.84 -11.87
N MET A 442 -23.86 -39.06 -12.36
CA MET A 442 -23.11 -39.62 -13.49
C MET A 442 -23.88 -39.49 -14.80
N GLN A 443 -23.26 -38.81 -15.76
CA GLN A 443 -23.76 -38.64 -17.13
C GLN A 443 -22.91 -39.46 -18.11
N GLY A 444 -23.56 -40.15 -19.05
CA GLY A 444 -22.90 -41.14 -19.93
C GLY A 444 -22.87 -42.54 -19.30
N LEU A 445 -22.21 -43.51 -19.96
CA LEU A 445 -22.18 -44.94 -19.58
C LEU A 445 -23.59 -45.53 -19.39
N GLU A 446 -24.14 -46.06 -20.47
CA GLU A 446 -25.44 -46.76 -20.43
C GLU A 446 -25.36 -48.01 -19.54
N GLY A 447 -26.44 -48.26 -18.79
CA GLY A 447 -26.51 -49.37 -17.82
C GLY A 447 -25.60 -49.26 -16.59
N ALA A 448 -24.73 -48.25 -16.50
CA ALA A 448 -23.82 -48.10 -15.37
C ALA A 448 -24.51 -47.53 -14.11
N ASP A 449 -24.05 -48.00 -12.96
CA ASP A 449 -24.40 -47.48 -11.64
C ASP A 449 -23.14 -47.05 -10.87
N MET A 450 -23.36 -46.19 -9.88
CA MET A 450 -22.35 -45.78 -8.94
C MET A 450 -22.68 -46.37 -7.56
N VAL A 451 -21.65 -46.66 -6.80
CA VAL A 451 -21.73 -47.04 -5.38
C VAL A 451 -20.76 -46.13 -4.62
N VAL A 452 -21.27 -45.42 -3.63
CA VAL A 452 -20.44 -44.57 -2.76
C VAL A 452 -20.08 -45.38 -1.52
N ASP A 453 -18.81 -45.36 -1.14
CA ASP A 453 -18.32 -46.01 0.08
C ASP A 453 -18.74 -45.15 1.30
N GLY A 454 -19.62 -45.68 2.15
CA GLY A 454 -20.20 -45.01 3.31
C GLY A 454 -21.72 -45.20 3.45
N ASP A 455 -22.23 -45.05 4.68
CA ASP A 455 -23.62 -45.22 5.17
C ASP A 455 -24.70 -45.46 4.11
N ASP A 456 -25.19 -46.71 3.99
CA ASP A 456 -26.48 -47.16 3.41
C ASP A 456 -27.05 -46.41 2.18
N ILE A 457 -26.22 -45.79 1.35
CA ILE A 457 -26.66 -45.15 0.09
C ILE A 457 -26.86 -46.26 -0.95
N PRO A 458 -28.10 -46.47 -1.46
CA PRO A 458 -28.36 -47.48 -2.49
C PRO A 458 -27.55 -47.20 -3.74
N ALA A 459 -27.17 -48.24 -4.49
CA ALA A 459 -26.55 -48.06 -5.81
C ALA A 459 -27.49 -47.26 -6.74
N GLY A 460 -26.91 -46.35 -7.53
CA GLY A 460 -27.69 -45.42 -8.33
C GLY A 460 -26.83 -44.51 -9.19
N ARG A 461 -27.46 -43.59 -9.92
CA ARG A 461 -26.76 -42.65 -10.83
C ARG A 461 -26.66 -41.23 -10.28
N SER A 462 -27.33 -40.95 -9.16
CA SER A 462 -27.37 -39.63 -8.53
C SER A 462 -27.49 -39.78 -7.03
N PHE A 463 -26.67 -39.05 -6.27
CA PHE A 463 -26.66 -39.09 -4.80
C PHE A 463 -26.61 -37.69 -4.21
N ALA A 464 -27.43 -37.46 -3.19
CA ALA A 464 -27.40 -36.25 -2.39
C ALA A 464 -26.39 -36.41 -1.25
N ILE A 465 -25.30 -35.64 -1.29
CA ILE A 465 -24.23 -35.72 -0.31
C ILE A 465 -24.21 -34.43 0.53
N PRO A 466 -24.44 -34.50 1.85
CA PRO A 466 -24.21 -33.35 2.72
C PRO A 466 -22.71 -33.09 2.82
N VAL A 467 -22.31 -31.86 2.51
CA VAL A 467 -20.93 -31.36 2.66
C VAL A 467 -20.97 -30.22 3.64
N GLU A 468 -20.22 -30.39 4.73
CA GLU A 468 -20.10 -29.37 5.77
C GLU A 468 -19.66 -28.02 5.17
N PRO A 469 -20.06 -26.90 5.82
CA PRO A 469 -19.53 -25.59 5.49
C PRO A 469 -18.03 -25.69 5.34
N ASP A 470 -17.45 -25.03 4.34
CA ASP A 470 -16.04 -24.71 4.44
C ASP A 470 -15.09 -25.94 4.50
N ARG A 471 -15.57 -27.10 4.01
CA ARG A 471 -14.88 -28.39 4.11
C ARG A 471 -14.76 -29.08 2.76
N LEU A 472 -13.67 -29.83 2.63
CA LEU A 472 -13.46 -30.80 1.56
C LEU A 472 -14.02 -32.15 2.01
N LYS A 473 -15.04 -32.66 1.34
CA LYS A 473 -15.51 -34.04 1.53
C LYS A 473 -14.94 -34.93 0.43
N THR A 474 -14.22 -35.96 0.83
CA THR A 474 -13.72 -36.98 -0.11
C THR A 474 -14.64 -38.18 -0.07
N LEU A 475 -15.16 -38.56 -1.23
CA LEU A 475 -16.01 -39.73 -1.43
C LEU A 475 -15.25 -40.75 -2.25
N LYS A 476 -15.23 -42.00 -1.80
CA LYS A 476 -14.79 -43.10 -2.64
C LYS A 476 -15.99 -43.60 -3.43
N VAL A 477 -15.94 -43.44 -4.75
CA VAL A 477 -17.04 -43.79 -5.65
C VAL A 477 -16.57 -44.91 -6.57
N PHE A 478 -17.31 -46.01 -6.56
CA PHE A 478 -17.11 -47.10 -7.49
C PHE A 478 -18.13 -47.00 -8.61
N VAL A 479 -17.68 -46.88 -9.84
CA VAL A 479 -18.55 -46.94 -11.02
C VAL A 479 -18.52 -48.37 -11.52
N ARG A 480 -19.69 -48.99 -11.70
CA ARG A 480 -19.83 -50.33 -12.25
C ARG A 480 -20.65 -50.26 -13.54
N GLN A 481 -20.16 -50.95 -14.56
CA GLN A 481 -20.86 -51.09 -15.83
C GLN A 481 -20.98 -52.58 -16.20
N PRO A 482 -22.19 -53.04 -16.60
CA PRO A 482 -22.40 -54.37 -17.16
C PRO A 482 -21.51 -54.62 -18.39
N ALA A 483 -20.98 -55.84 -18.54
CA ALA A 483 -20.00 -56.15 -19.59
C ALA A 483 -20.57 -56.04 -21.02
N ASP A 484 -21.88 -56.23 -21.20
CA ASP A 484 -22.59 -56.10 -22.48
C ASP A 484 -22.68 -54.65 -22.98
N GLN A 485 -22.52 -53.68 -22.08
CA GLN A 485 -22.58 -52.23 -22.37
C GLN A 485 -21.18 -51.62 -22.56
N ILE A 486 -20.12 -52.42 -22.54
CA ILE A 486 -18.74 -51.95 -22.70
C ILE A 486 -18.37 -52.01 -24.19
N HIS A 487 -18.28 -50.84 -24.82
CA HIS A 487 -18.00 -50.74 -26.25
C HIS A 487 -16.52 -50.51 -26.59
N ALA A 488 -15.70 -50.11 -25.61
CA ALA A 488 -14.28 -49.83 -25.80
C ALA A 488 -13.46 -50.08 -24.52
N PRO A 489 -12.14 -50.35 -24.62
CA PRO A 489 -11.25 -50.51 -23.47
C PRO A 489 -11.15 -49.26 -22.59
N ALA A 490 -11.42 -48.08 -23.15
CA ALA A 490 -11.52 -46.83 -22.43
C ALA A 490 -12.74 -46.04 -22.93
N GLN A 491 -13.65 -45.70 -22.03
CA GLN A 491 -14.87 -44.93 -22.32
C GLN A 491 -14.87 -43.64 -21.50
N THR A 492 -15.32 -42.53 -22.06
CA THR A 492 -15.39 -41.25 -21.33
C THR A 492 -16.80 -41.04 -20.79
N PHE A 493 -16.90 -40.50 -19.57
CA PHE A 493 -18.15 -40.12 -18.94
C PHE A 493 -17.95 -38.88 -18.08
N LYS A 494 -19.02 -38.33 -17.51
CA LYS A 494 -18.93 -37.13 -16.68
C LYS A 494 -19.51 -37.35 -15.30
N PHE A 495 -18.79 -36.86 -14.29
CA PHE A 495 -19.37 -36.51 -13.00
C PHE A 495 -19.88 -35.08 -13.08
N ARG A 496 -21.14 -34.86 -12.73
CA ARG A 496 -21.73 -33.52 -12.57
C ARG A 496 -22.14 -33.36 -11.11
N VAL A 497 -21.72 -32.28 -10.49
CA VAL A 497 -22.18 -31.88 -9.17
C VAL A 497 -23.05 -30.65 -9.27
N GLU A 498 -24.12 -30.62 -8.49
CA GLU A 498 -25.06 -29.53 -8.49
C GLU A 498 -25.53 -29.23 -7.07
N ASP A 499 -25.53 -27.97 -6.70
CA ASP A 499 -26.26 -27.47 -5.55
C ASP A 499 -27.50 -26.73 -6.04
N LYS A 500 -28.66 -27.36 -5.83
CA LYS A 500 -29.95 -26.85 -6.26
C LYS A 500 -30.39 -25.61 -5.48
N ALA A 501 -29.90 -25.40 -4.27
CA ALA A 501 -30.29 -24.25 -3.45
C ALA A 501 -29.64 -22.95 -3.97
N ASN A 502 -28.37 -23.03 -4.39
CA ASN A 502 -27.59 -21.87 -4.85
C ASN A 502 -27.42 -21.81 -6.38
N PHE A 503 -28.01 -22.75 -7.12
CA PHE A 503 -27.90 -22.85 -8.59
C PHE A 503 -26.46 -22.94 -9.10
N GLU A 504 -25.56 -23.55 -8.33
CA GLU A 504 -24.16 -23.77 -8.70
C GLU A 504 -23.96 -25.19 -9.19
N SER A 505 -23.14 -25.38 -10.23
CA SER A 505 -22.80 -26.70 -10.74
C SER A 505 -21.37 -26.76 -11.26
N ASN A 506 -20.78 -27.95 -11.22
CA ASN A 506 -19.43 -28.20 -11.75
C ASN A 506 -19.41 -29.58 -12.43
N GLU A 507 -18.61 -29.76 -13.47
CA GLU A 507 -18.53 -31.01 -14.25
C GLU A 507 -17.07 -31.46 -14.40
N TYR A 508 -16.83 -32.77 -14.30
CA TYR A 508 -15.54 -33.39 -14.52
C TYR A 508 -15.67 -34.56 -15.50
N ALA A 509 -14.87 -34.54 -16.58
CA ALA A 509 -14.79 -35.65 -17.54
C ALA A 509 -13.82 -36.73 -17.02
N ALA A 510 -14.35 -37.91 -16.75
CA ALA A 510 -13.61 -39.07 -16.26
C ALA A 510 -13.54 -40.18 -17.30
N THR A 511 -12.56 -41.07 -17.14
CA THR A 511 -12.37 -42.24 -18.01
C THR A 511 -12.73 -43.51 -17.25
N PHE A 512 -13.48 -44.40 -17.88
CA PHE A 512 -13.79 -45.74 -17.42
C PHE A 512 -12.96 -46.74 -18.22
N ASN A 513 -12.11 -47.50 -17.53
CA ASN A 513 -11.25 -48.49 -18.14
C ASN A 513 -11.87 -49.88 -18.02
N ALA A 514 -11.73 -50.66 -19.08
CA ALA A 514 -12.18 -52.03 -19.17
C ALA A 514 -11.05 -52.90 -19.75
N PRO A 515 -11.04 -54.21 -19.48
CA PRO A 515 -10.07 -55.09 -20.10
C PRO A 515 -10.17 -55.01 -21.63
N GLU A 516 -9.03 -55.01 -22.32
CA GLU A 516 -9.03 -55.23 -23.77
C GLU A 516 -9.69 -56.58 -24.03
N ALA A 517 -10.75 -56.58 -24.84
CA ALA A 517 -11.36 -57.83 -25.27
C ALA A 517 -10.26 -58.68 -25.91
N ALA A 518 -9.93 -59.81 -25.29
CA ALA A 518 -9.10 -60.82 -25.91
C ALA A 518 -9.84 -61.26 -27.17
N LYS A 519 -9.32 -60.85 -28.33
CA LYS A 519 -9.85 -61.25 -29.64
C LYS A 519 -9.95 -62.76 -29.77
#